data_AF-A0A357MIW5-F1
#
_entry.id   AF-A0A357MIW5-F1
#
_cell.length_a   1.000
_cell.length_b   1.000
_cell.length_c   1.000
_cell.angle_alpha   90.00
_cell.angle_beta   90.00
_cell.angle_gamma   90.00
#
_symmetry.space_group_name_H-M   'P 1'
#
loop_
_entity.id
_entity.type
_entity.pdbx_description
1 polymer ?
#
loop_
_entity_poly.entity_id
_entity_poly.type
_entity_poly.pdbx_seq_one_letter_code
_entity_poly.pdbx_strand_id
1 'polypeptide(L)'
;MLEQPDAPDSLTLSNTTVDESDGAIIIGELAATDADNEPAFDFDILFDASGLLSVAGNRLVAFDGLDLEALAENPLVSIAGNGDASFEVILRVTDSDGLHRDENPHDHGARPRRHGYHDRHRRRRRAHGVGAQRRDHGTGR
;
A
#
# COMPACT_ATOMS: atom_id res chain seq x y z
N MET A 1 26.55 -40.44 24.67
CA MET A 1 26.62 -39.33 23.72
C MET A 1 25.18 -38.91 23.51
N LEU A 2 24.82 -37.67 23.83
CA LEU A 2 23.50 -37.17 23.46
C LEU A 2 23.55 -36.94 21.95
N GLU A 3 22.57 -37.48 21.24
CA GLU A 3 22.48 -37.33 19.79
C GLU A 3 22.12 -35.86 19.53
N GLN A 4 22.92 -35.19 18.69
CA GLN A 4 22.62 -33.83 18.27
C GLN A 4 21.43 -33.92 17.31
N PRO A 5 20.38 -33.08 17.46
CA PRO A 5 19.29 -33.06 16.50
C PRO A 5 19.84 -32.74 15.12
N ASP A 6 19.38 -33.48 14.11
CA ASP A 6 19.74 -33.21 12.72
C ASP A 6 19.20 -31.84 12.30
N ALA A 7 19.88 -31.23 11.34
CA ALA A 7 19.43 -29.95 10.79
C ALA A 7 18.10 -30.17 10.01
N PRO A 8 17.15 -29.23 10.07
CA PRO A 8 15.93 -29.29 9.29
C PRO A 8 16.19 -29.53 7.80
N ASP A 9 15.44 -30.45 7.21
CA ASP A 9 15.42 -30.71 5.76
C ASP A 9 14.79 -29.54 4.98
N SER A 10 13.87 -28.82 5.62
CA SER A 10 13.26 -27.63 5.05
C SER A 10 13.03 -26.56 6.09
N LEU A 11 13.10 -25.30 5.64
CA LEU A 11 12.89 -24.11 6.43
C LEU A 11 12.14 -23.11 5.56
N THR A 12 11.00 -22.63 6.03
CA THR A 12 10.04 -21.84 5.23
C THR A 12 9.46 -20.67 6.03
N LEU A 13 9.02 -19.65 5.31
CA LEU A 13 8.26 -18.51 5.82
C LEU A 13 6.92 -18.45 5.09
N SER A 14 5.82 -18.32 5.82
CA SER A 14 4.47 -18.37 5.26
C SER A 14 4.14 -17.22 4.30
N ASN A 15 4.88 -16.11 4.39
CA ASN A 15 4.64 -14.92 3.60
C ASN A 15 5.93 -14.11 3.41
N THR A 16 6.14 -13.60 2.20
CA THR A 16 7.32 -12.80 1.82
C THR A 16 6.95 -11.43 1.28
N THR A 17 5.65 -11.09 1.25
CA THR A 17 5.15 -9.76 0.89
C THR A 17 4.31 -9.21 2.02
N VAL A 18 4.59 -8.01 2.48
CA VAL A 18 3.90 -7.40 3.62
C VAL A 18 3.62 -5.95 3.32
N ASP A 19 2.45 -5.47 3.71
CA ASP A 19 2.15 -4.04 3.63
C ASP A 19 2.98 -3.29 4.67
N GLU A 20 3.33 -2.04 4.36
CA GLU A 20 3.95 -1.13 5.30
C GLU A 20 3.02 -0.89 6.51
N SER A 21 3.58 -0.41 7.61
CA SER A 21 2.84 -0.22 8.86
C SER A 21 3.50 0.80 9.76
N ASP A 22 2.70 1.50 10.57
CA ASP A 22 3.18 2.47 11.56
C ASP A 22 3.67 1.82 12.88
N GLY A 23 3.66 0.49 12.98
CA GLY A 23 4.03 -0.21 14.20
C GLY A 23 4.24 -1.71 14.00
N ALA A 24 4.52 -2.42 15.08
CA ALA A 24 4.89 -3.83 15.01
C ALA A 24 3.82 -4.70 14.31
N ILE A 25 4.27 -5.52 13.37
CA ILE A 25 3.43 -6.46 12.61
C ILE A 25 4.06 -7.84 12.52
N ILE A 26 3.21 -8.86 12.37
CA ILE A 26 3.64 -10.22 12.04
C ILE A 26 3.77 -10.31 10.52
N ILE A 27 4.97 -10.61 10.04
CA ILE A 27 5.24 -10.79 8.61
C ILE A 27 4.76 -12.17 8.17
N GLY A 28 5.10 -13.20 8.95
CA GLY A 28 4.71 -14.57 8.67
C GLY A 28 5.15 -15.56 9.75
N GLU A 29 4.70 -16.79 9.59
CA GLU A 29 5.09 -17.93 10.43
C GLU A 29 6.27 -18.67 9.81
N LEU A 30 7.24 -18.97 10.65
CA LEU A 30 8.37 -19.84 10.36
C LEU A 30 7.96 -21.28 10.62
N ALA A 31 8.33 -22.15 9.68
CA ALA A 31 8.14 -23.58 9.82
C ALA A 31 9.39 -24.30 9.33
N ALA A 32 9.75 -25.35 10.04
CA ALA A 32 10.80 -26.26 9.64
C ALA A 32 10.30 -27.71 9.74
N THR A 33 10.93 -28.59 8.98
CA THR A 33 10.64 -30.02 9.00
C THR A 33 11.93 -30.80 8.95
N ASP A 34 12.06 -31.85 9.75
CA ASP A 34 13.08 -32.89 9.62
C ASP A 34 12.42 -34.28 9.64
N ALA A 35 13.18 -35.31 9.26
CA ALA A 35 12.75 -36.70 9.36
C ALA A 35 12.60 -37.18 10.82
N ASP A 36 13.19 -36.46 11.76
CA ASP A 36 13.36 -36.86 13.16
C ASP A 36 12.21 -36.42 14.07
N ASN A 37 11.05 -35.99 13.56
CA ASN A 37 9.87 -35.65 14.39
C ASN A 37 10.23 -34.81 15.64
N GLU A 38 11.19 -33.90 15.50
CA GLU A 38 11.61 -33.05 16.61
C GLU A 38 10.41 -32.18 17.07
N PRO A 39 10.14 -32.11 18.38
CA PRO A 39 8.92 -31.50 18.88
C PRO A 39 8.93 -29.97 18.84
N ALA A 40 10.08 -29.32 18.60
CA ALA A 40 10.19 -27.86 18.52
C ALA A 40 11.44 -27.41 17.74
N PHE A 41 11.26 -26.40 16.89
CA PHE A 41 12.35 -25.68 16.22
C PHE A 41 12.56 -24.31 16.89
N ASP A 42 13.80 -24.00 17.21
CA ASP A 42 14.20 -22.64 17.56
C ASP A 42 14.61 -21.89 16.30
N PHE A 43 14.32 -20.59 16.26
CA PHE A 43 14.60 -19.72 15.13
C PHE A 43 15.26 -18.44 15.61
N ASP A 44 16.29 -17.99 14.89
CA ASP A 44 17.02 -16.76 15.21
C ASP A 44 17.39 -15.99 13.94
N ILE A 45 17.44 -14.66 14.04
CA ILE A 45 17.95 -13.82 12.95
C ILE A 45 19.48 -13.90 12.93
N LEU A 46 20.03 -14.40 11.83
CA LEU A 46 21.47 -14.35 11.55
C LEU A 46 21.86 -13.03 10.91
N PHE A 47 21.00 -12.51 10.04
CA PHE A 47 21.21 -11.26 9.33
C PHE A 47 19.87 -10.60 9.00
N ASP A 48 19.81 -9.29 9.16
CA ASP A 48 18.70 -8.45 8.73
C ASP A 48 19.29 -7.14 8.19
N ALA A 49 19.16 -6.90 6.88
CA ALA A 49 19.66 -5.70 6.24
C ALA A 49 18.92 -4.43 6.69
N SER A 50 17.66 -4.55 7.14
CA SER A 50 16.83 -3.42 7.58
C SER A 50 17.10 -3.04 9.03
N GLY A 51 17.46 -4.01 9.88
CA GLY A 51 17.60 -3.84 11.32
C GLY A 51 16.26 -3.64 12.06
N LEU A 52 15.13 -3.93 11.42
CA LEU A 52 13.77 -3.75 11.95
C LEU A 52 13.07 -5.06 12.33
N LEU A 53 13.72 -6.20 12.09
CA LEU A 53 13.13 -7.52 12.24
C LEU A 53 13.52 -8.20 13.55
N SER A 54 12.64 -9.07 14.03
CA SER A 54 12.90 -9.96 15.15
C SER A 54 12.12 -11.27 15.00
N VAL A 55 12.48 -12.28 15.78
CA VAL A 55 11.77 -13.56 15.85
C VAL A 55 11.08 -13.68 17.21
N ALA A 56 9.77 -13.96 17.18
CA ALA A 56 8.93 -14.11 18.37
C ALA A 56 8.27 -15.50 18.40
N GLY A 57 9.02 -16.49 18.89
CA GLY A 57 8.66 -17.91 18.78
C GLY A 57 8.91 -18.39 17.35
N ASN A 58 7.88 -18.88 16.68
CA ASN A 58 7.94 -19.27 15.27
C ASN A 58 7.40 -18.16 14.34
N ARG A 59 7.52 -16.89 14.70
CA ARG A 59 7.00 -15.76 13.89
C ARG A 59 8.10 -14.78 13.58
N LEU A 60 8.23 -14.42 12.31
CA LEU A 60 9.01 -13.26 11.91
C LEU A 60 8.15 -12.02 12.10
N VAL A 61 8.66 -11.05 12.86
CA VAL A 61 7.97 -9.80 13.18
C VAL A 61 8.82 -8.61 12.80
N ALA A 62 8.19 -7.54 12.33
CA ALA A 62 8.78 -6.22 12.41
C ALA A 62 8.47 -5.69 13.82
N PHE A 63 9.50 -5.33 14.60
CA PHE A 63 9.30 -4.87 15.98
C PHE A 63 8.92 -3.39 16.06
N ASP A 64 9.17 -2.66 14.97
CA ASP A 64 8.65 -1.33 14.70
C ASP A 64 7.84 -1.37 13.40
N GLY A 65 7.28 -0.23 13.02
CA GLY A 65 6.68 -0.06 11.71
C GLY A 65 7.65 -0.35 10.56
N LEU A 66 7.10 -0.74 9.42
CA LEU A 66 7.80 -0.74 8.15
C LEU A 66 7.34 0.49 7.38
N ASP A 67 8.27 1.31 6.93
CA ASP A 67 8.01 2.49 6.10
C ASP A 67 8.66 2.21 4.73
N LEU A 68 7.83 2.09 3.69
CA LEU A 68 8.34 1.75 2.36
C LEU A 68 9.24 2.85 1.81
N GLU A 69 8.89 4.12 2.04
CA GLU A 69 9.66 5.28 1.57
C GLU A 69 10.99 5.45 2.31
N ALA A 70 11.10 4.94 3.54
CA ALA A 70 12.34 4.93 4.31
C ALA A 70 13.27 3.77 3.95
N LEU A 71 12.75 2.69 3.37
CA LEU A 71 13.56 1.55 2.93
C LEU A 71 14.34 1.89 1.66
N ALA A 72 15.66 1.75 1.73
CA ALA A 72 16.50 1.91 0.54
C ALA A 72 16.25 0.81 -0.50
N GLU A 73 16.00 -0.42 -0.02
CA GLU A 73 15.73 -1.62 -0.82
C GLU A 73 14.87 -2.61 -0.02
N ASN A 74 14.36 -3.64 -0.70
CA ASN A 74 13.66 -4.76 -0.07
C ASN A 74 14.56 -5.45 0.98
N PRO A 75 14.11 -5.66 2.23
CA PRO A 75 14.92 -6.28 3.28
C PRO A 75 15.35 -7.71 2.93
N LEU A 76 16.67 -7.93 2.94
CA LEU A 76 17.26 -9.27 2.92
C LEU A 76 17.39 -9.76 4.36
N VAL A 77 16.82 -10.93 4.66
CA VAL A 77 16.88 -11.55 5.98
C VAL A 77 17.38 -12.99 5.87
N SER A 78 18.30 -13.35 6.76
CA SER A 78 18.77 -14.72 6.95
C SER A 78 18.39 -15.19 8.34
N ILE A 79 17.79 -16.38 8.42
CA ILE A 79 17.24 -16.94 9.64
C ILE A 79 17.83 -18.34 9.83
N ALA A 80 18.30 -18.62 11.04
CA ALA A 80 18.72 -19.94 11.47
C ALA A 80 17.52 -20.77 11.93
N GLY A 81 17.56 -22.07 11.66
CA GLY A 81 16.83 -23.07 12.43
C GLY A 81 17.77 -23.78 13.41
N ASN A 82 17.28 -24.85 14.04
CA ASN A 82 18.13 -25.75 14.83
C ASN A 82 19.26 -26.35 13.98
N GLY A 83 20.39 -26.65 14.62
CA GLY A 83 21.56 -27.23 13.94
C GLY A 83 22.24 -26.24 13.00
N ASP A 84 22.64 -26.70 11.80
CA ASP A 84 23.32 -25.88 10.78
C ASP A 84 22.37 -25.38 9.67
N ALA A 85 21.04 -25.55 9.84
CA ALA A 85 20.07 -25.09 8.84
C ALA A 85 19.92 -23.56 8.89
N SER A 86 19.89 -22.95 7.72
CA SER A 86 19.55 -21.55 7.55
C SER A 86 18.80 -21.34 6.24
N PHE A 87 17.99 -20.28 6.19
CA PHE A 87 17.36 -19.83 4.97
C PHE A 87 17.50 -18.33 4.82
N GLU A 88 17.52 -17.89 3.58
CA GLU A 88 17.61 -16.48 3.21
C GLU A 88 16.38 -16.13 2.37
N VAL A 89 15.79 -14.97 2.66
CA VAL A 89 14.61 -14.48 1.94
C VAL A 89 14.65 -12.97 1.79
N ILE A 90 14.16 -12.50 0.66
CA ILE A 90 13.93 -11.08 0.40
C ILE A 90 12.46 -10.79 0.68
N LEU A 91 12.20 -9.85 1.60
CA LEU A 91 10.85 -9.38 1.89
C LEU A 91 10.47 -8.24 0.95
N ARG A 92 9.28 -8.31 0.38
CA ARG A 92 8.70 -7.22 -0.41
C ARG A 92 7.76 -6.41 0.45
N VAL A 93 8.09 -5.14 0.68
CA VAL A 93 7.19 -4.21 1.36
C VAL A 93 6.30 -3.52 0.32
N THR A 94 5.00 -3.43 0.59
CA THR A 94 4.02 -2.75 -0.27
C THR A 94 3.40 -1.56 0.43
N ASP A 95 3.18 -0.51 -0.36
CA ASP A 95 2.47 0.68 0.07
C ASP A 95 1.03 0.31 0.45
N SER A 96 0.66 0.63 1.68
CA SER A 96 -0.68 0.35 2.23
C SER A 96 -1.66 1.53 2.04
N ASP A 97 -1.13 2.71 1.73
CA ASP A 97 -1.86 3.97 1.65
C ASP A 97 -2.65 4.13 0.34
N GLY A 98 -2.22 3.43 -0.72
CA GLY A 98 -2.98 3.25 -1.95
C GLY A 98 -3.42 4.54 -2.65
N LEU A 99 -2.77 5.69 -2.43
CA LEU A 99 -3.20 6.95 -3.02
C LEU A 99 -2.73 7.10 -4.48
N HIS A 100 -3.39 6.40 -5.40
CA HIS A 100 -3.57 6.96 -6.74
C HIS A 100 -4.53 8.16 -6.62
N ARG A 101 -3.97 9.36 -6.51
CA ARG A 101 -4.71 10.56 -6.90
C ARG A 101 -5.07 10.42 -8.37
N ASP A 102 -6.34 10.21 -8.66
CA ASP A 102 -6.97 10.76 -9.85
C ASP A 102 -7.00 12.30 -9.74
N GLU A 103 -5.83 12.94 -9.59
CA GLU A 103 -5.68 14.37 -9.82
C GLU A 103 -5.30 14.51 -11.30
N ASN A 104 -6.35 14.63 -12.12
CA ASN A 104 -6.23 14.86 -13.54
C ASN A 104 -5.30 16.09 -13.79
N PRO A 105 -4.18 15.97 -14.53
CA PRO A 105 -3.12 16.99 -14.60
C PRO A 105 -3.42 18.27 -15.40
N HIS A 106 -4.69 18.56 -15.70
CA HIS A 106 -5.10 19.65 -16.60
C HIS A 106 -6.26 20.48 -16.03
N ASP A 107 -6.19 20.95 -14.77
CA ASP A 107 -7.08 22.04 -14.34
C ASP A 107 -6.53 23.41 -14.76
N HIS A 108 -6.61 23.68 -16.06
CA HIS A 108 -6.56 25.04 -16.58
C HIS A 108 -7.95 25.68 -16.46
N GLY A 109 -8.18 26.40 -15.37
CA GLY A 109 -8.98 27.61 -15.39
C GLY A 109 -10.50 27.48 -15.19
N ALA A 110 -10.94 28.10 -14.10
CA ALA A 110 -12.07 29.03 -14.08
C ALA A 110 -13.51 28.52 -14.43
N ARG A 111 -14.31 28.38 -13.35
CA ARG A 111 -15.71 28.84 -13.14
C ARG A 111 -16.85 27.99 -13.79
N PRO A 112 -18.15 28.13 -13.41
CA PRO A 112 -18.79 28.73 -12.22
C PRO A 112 -19.84 27.82 -11.50
N ARG A 113 -20.37 28.38 -10.41
CA ARG A 113 -21.48 28.00 -9.51
C ARG A 113 -22.55 26.99 -9.98
N ARG A 114 -22.81 26.02 -9.08
CA ARG A 114 -24.08 25.33 -8.72
C ARG A 114 -25.14 25.19 -9.84
N HIS A 115 -25.20 24.00 -10.43
CA HIS A 115 -26.34 23.54 -11.22
C HIS A 115 -27.33 22.80 -10.30
N GLY A 116 -28.49 23.40 -10.03
CA GLY A 116 -29.64 22.71 -9.47
C GLY A 116 -30.36 21.97 -10.59
N TYR A 117 -30.36 20.65 -10.55
CA TYR A 117 -31.24 19.85 -11.39
C TYR A 117 -32.68 20.15 -11.00
N HIS A 118 -33.49 20.62 -11.94
CA HIS A 118 -34.94 20.34 -11.96
C HIS A 118 -35.41 20.47 -13.41
N ASP A 119 -35.49 19.30 -14.03
CA ASP A 119 -36.11 19.06 -15.32
C ASP A 119 -37.63 19.19 -15.18
N ARG A 120 -38.29 19.95 -16.06
CA ARG A 120 -39.71 19.79 -16.43
C ARG A 120 -40.08 20.63 -17.65
N HIS A 121 -39.92 20.01 -18.81
CA HIS A 121 -40.82 20.01 -19.97
C HIS A 121 -41.81 21.18 -20.24
N ARG A 122 -41.67 21.69 -21.47
CA ARG A 122 -42.71 21.77 -22.53
C ARG A 122 -43.73 22.95 -22.54
N ARG A 123 -43.58 23.75 -23.61
CA ARG A 123 -44.55 24.06 -24.71
C ARG A 123 -45.01 25.53 -24.87
N ARG A 124 -44.76 26.01 -26.10
CA ARG A 124 -45.61 26.81 -27.03
C ARG A 124 -45.53 28.36 -27.01
N ARG A 125 -44.84 28.85 -28.06
CA ARG A 125 -45.26 29.82 -29.10
C ARG A 125 -46.37 30.84 -28.75
N ARG A 126 -46.09 32.13 -29.01
CA ARG A 126 -46.82 33.00 -29.96
C ARG A 126 -46.03 34.29 -30.25
N ALA A 127 -45.96 34.63 -31.53
CA ALA A 127 -45.45 35.87 -32.09
C ALA A 127 -46.54 36.95 -32.12
N HIS A 128 -46.17 38.24 -32.08
CA HIS A 128 -46.60 39.34 -32.99
C HIS A 128 -46.40 40.75 -32.39
N GLY A 129 -46.00 41.70 -33.26
CA GLY A 129 -46.14 43.17 -33.11
C GLY A 129 -44.78 43.89 -33.01
N VAL A 130 -44.09 44.36 -34.06
CA VAL A 130 -44.38 45.41 -35.07
C VAL A 130 -44.49 46.84 -34.49
N GLY A 131 -43.60 47.73 -34.94
CA GLY A 131 -43.63 49.19 -34.74
C GLY A 131 -42.24 49.76 -34.41
N ALA A 132 -41.29 49.90 -35.35
CA ALA A 132 -41.15 50.96 -36.35
C ALA A 132 -40.81 52.37 -35.79
N GLN A 133 -39.72 52.92 -36.34
CA GLN A 133 -39.56 54.29 -36.88
C GLN A 133 -38.82 55.39 -36.05
N ARG A 134 -37.61 55.73 -36.57
CA ARG A 134 -37.02 57.08 -36.85
C ARG A 134 -36.75 58.02 -35.64
N ARG A 135 -35.87 59.03 -35.64
CA ARG A 135 -34.71 59.53 -36.39
C ARG A 135 -34.16 60.69 -35.51
N ASP A 136 -32.87 61.00 -35.68
CA ASP A 136 -32.26 62.34 -35.65
C ASP A 136 -32.10 63.20 -34.37
N HIS A 137 -30.82 63.58 -34.17
CA HIS A 137 -30.25 64.92 -33.94
C HIS A 137 -30.46 65.64 -32.59
N GLY A 138 -29.33 66.15 -32.05
CA GLY A 138 -29.28 67.43 -31.36
C GLY A 138 -28.33 67.51 -30.16
N THR A 139 -27.13 68.06 -30.40
CA THR A 139 -26.36 69.09 -29.62
C THR A 139 -26.59 69.15 -28.09
N GLY A 140 -25.59 69.04 -27.24
CA GLY A 140 -24.45 69.95 -27.11
C GLY A 140 -24.71 71.01 -26.02
N ARG A 141 -24.05 70.89 -24.88
CA ARG A 141 -23.67 72.01 -23.99
C ARG A 141 -22.62 71.57 -23.00
#